data_AF-A0A932K7W9-F1
#
_entry.id   AF-A0A932K7W9-F1
#
_cell.length_a   1.000
_cell.length_b   1.000
_cell.length_c   1.000
_cell.angle_alpha   90.00
_cell.angle_beta   90.00
_cell.angle_gamma   90.00
#
_symmetry.space_group_name_H-M   'P 1'
#
loop_
_entity.id
_entity.type
_entity.pdbx_description
1 polymer ?
#
loop_
_entity_poly.entity_id
_entity_poly.type
_entity_poly.pdbx_seq_one_letter_code
_entity_poly.pdbx_strand_id
1 'polypeptide(L)'
;MTNVAVEGMAFMVFFCVTSFEEWLMHRYLMHHIFLGWKAPFRSHTLIHHHIFGADESYYIDNHAEGEKAEHKRHIRFAFKYGVICLSAAALIALALKSLTGLPVFWGILAASGLYYFLYEYGHWCMHVPQ
;
A
#
# COMPACT_ATOMS: atom_id res chain seq x y z
N MET A 1 -21.69 -2.28 21.35
CA MET A 1 -22.40 -3.05 20.32
C MET A 1 -21.92 -2.53 18.97
N THR A 2 -21.54 -3.40 18.03
CA THR A 2 -21.14 -2.99 16.68
C THR A 2 -22.37 -2.57 15.88
N ASN A 3 -22.31 -1.39 15.25
CA ASN A 3 -23.36 -0.90 14.34
C ASN A 3 -22.84 -1.08 12.91
N VAL A 4 -23.38 -2.07 12.20
CA VAL A 4 -22.92 -2.46 10.86
C VAL A 4 -23.05 -1.31 9.85
N ALA A 5 -24.07 -0.45 9.96
CA ALA A 5 -24.23 0.68 9.07
C ALA A 5 -23.13 1.74 9.27
N VAL A 6 -22.74 1.99 10.53
CA VAL A 6 -21.65 2.92 10.87
C VAL A 6 -20.30 2.36 10.43
N GLU A 7 -20.04 1.08 10.72
CA GLU A 7 -18.82 0.40 10.26
C GLU A 7 -18.73 0.37 8.72
N GLY A 8 -19.86 0.12 8.03
CA GLY A 8 -19.93 0.13 6.57
C GLY A 8 -19.68 1.52 5.97
N MET A 9 -20.22 2.58 6.59
CA MET A 9 -19.91 3.95 6.17
C MET A 9 -18.43 4.29 6.41
N ALA A 10 -17.90 3.91 7.58
CA ALA A 10 -16.49 4.10 7.90
C ALA A 10 -15.60 3.39 6.88
N PHE A 11 -15.96 2.17 6.46
CA PHE A 11 -15.28 1.45 5.40
C PHE A 11 -15.25 2.24 4.09
N MET A 12 -16.40 2.71 3.60
CA MET A 12 -16.45 3.43 2.32
C MET A 12 -15.62 4.71 2.35
N VAL A 13 -15.74 5.49 3.43
CA VAL A 13 -14.97 6.73 3.60
C VAL A 13 -13.47 6.42 3.68
N PHE A 14 -13.07 5.46 4.52
CA PHE A 14 -11.65 5.15 4.69
C PHE A 14 -11.03 4.43 3.50
N PHE A 15 -11.81 3.75 2.67
CA PHE A 15 -11.29 3.21 1.41
C PHE A 15 -10.81 4.35 0.51
N CYS A 16 -11.58 5.45 0.42
CA CYS A 16 -11.15 6.67 -0.28
C CYS A 16 -9.99 7.36 0.44
N VAL A 17 -10.01 7.49 1.77
CA VAL A 17 -8.89 8.10 2.51
C VAL A 17 -7.58 7.32 2.29
N THR A 18 -7.64 5.99 2.28
CA THR A 18 -6.47 5.13 2.05
C THR A 18 -5.91 5.31 0.65
N SER A 19 -6.73 5.65 -0.36
CA SER A 19 -6.19 5.96 -1.69
C SER A 19 -5.39 7.27 -1.72
N PHE A 20 -5.77 8.26 -0.92
CA PHE A 20 -4.94 9.46 -0.75
C PHE A 20 -3.69 9.17 0.09
N GLU A 21 -3.78 8.29 1.09
CA GLU A 21 -2.61 7.83 1.85
C GLU A 21 -1.59 7.16 0.93
N GLU A 22 -2.02 6.24 0.08
CA GLU A 22 -1.16 5.58 -0.91
C GLU A 22 -0.46 6.62 -1.79
N TRP A 23 -1.22 7.54 -2.37
CA TRP A 23 -0.66 8.59 -3.22
C TRP A 23 0.37 9.46 -2.47
N LEU A 24 0.07 9.84 -1.22
CA LEU A 24 0.98 10.63 -0.38
C LEU A 24 2.27 9.85 -0.09
N MET A 25 2.16 8.59 0.30
CA MET A 25 3.32 7.74 0.57
C MET A 25 4.15 7.53 -0.68
N HIS A 26 3.49 7.23 -1.80
CA HIS A 26 4.15 7.01 -3.08
C HIS A 26 4.91 8.26 -3.52
N ARG A 27 4.24 9.41 -3.53
CA ARG A 27 4.86 10.66 -3.96
C ARG A 27 5.95 11.14 -3.01
N TYR A 28 5.73 11.10 -1.69
CA TYR A 28 6.60 11.82 -0.74
C TYR A 28 7.54 10.92 0.07
N LEU A 29 7.25 9.64 0.25
CA LEU A 29 8.14 8.71 0.95
C LEU A 29 8.90 7.79 -0.01
N MET A 30 8.24 7.36 -1.09
CA MET A 30 8.81 6.39 -2.00
C MET A 30 9.62 7.05 -3.11
N HIS A 31 9.28 8.26 -3.56
CA HIS A 31 10.06 9.02 -4.55
C HIS A 31 10.99 10.08 -3.95
N HIS A 32 10.93 10.32 -2.64
CA HIS A 32 11.78 11.28 -1.94
C HIS A 32 12.24 10.75 -0.59
N ILE A 33 13.43 11.16 -0.15
CA ILE A 33 13.89 10.89 1.23
C ILE A 33 13.21 11.89 2.15
N PHE A 34 12.24 11.41 2.93
CA PHE A 34 11.53 12.24 3.91
C PHE A 34 12.06 12.00 5.32
N LEU A 35 12.44 13.09 6.02
CA LEU A 35 12.94 13.06 7.41
C LEU A 35 14.05 12.02 7.66
N GLY A 36 14.92 11.77 6.67
CA GLY A 36 16.00 10.78 6.77
C GLY A 36 15.57 9.32 6.61
N TRP A 37 14.27 9.04 6.40
CA TRP A 37 13.79 7.69 6.16
C TRP A 37 14.07 7.26 4.71
N LYS A 38 15.20 6.57 4.52
CA LYS A 38 15.68 6.16 3.19
C LYS A 38 15.09 4.83 2.68
N ALA A 39 14.44 4.06 3.55
CA ALA A 39 14.07 2.69 3.23
C ALA A 39 12.97 2.56 2.15
N PRO A 40 11.88 3.37 2.18
CA PRO A 40 10.88 3.34 1.10
C PRO A 40 11.48 3.85 -0.20
N PHE A 41 12.23 4.96 -0.17
CA PHE A 41 12.96 5.50 -1.32
C PHE A 41 13.90 4.49 -1.98
N ARG A 42 14.72 3.79 -1.18
CA ARG A 42 15.64 2.76 -1.70
C ARG A 42 14.88 1.60 -2.32
N SER A 43 13.82 1.11 -1.68
CA SER A 43 13.05 -0.02 -2.19
C SER A 43 12.33 0.33 -3.49
N HIS A 44 11.77 1.53 -3.58
CA HIS A 44 10.94 1.95 -4.70
C HIS A 44 11.77 2.56 -5.82
N THR A 45 12.37 3.73 -5.60
CA THR A 45 13.08 4.46 -6.66
C THR A 45 14.38 3.77 -7.07
N LEU A 46 15.17 3.25 -6.12
CA LEU A 46 16.50 2.73 -6.46
C LEU A 46 16.51 1.25 -6.85
N ILE A 47 15.51 0.47 -6.47
CA ILE A 47 15.44 -0.96 -6.78
C ILE A 47 14.29 -1.23 -7.74
N HIS A 48 13.05 -0.96 -7.33
CA HIS A 48 11.88 -1.25 -8.16
C HIS A 48 11.91 -0.51 -9.50
N HIS A 49 12.07 0.82 -9.53
CA HIS A 49 12.16 1.60 -10.78
C HIS A 49 13.46 1.37 -11.56
N HIS A 50 14.49 0.82 -10.92
CA HIS A 50 15.72 0.44 -11.63
C HIS A 50 15.54 -0.87 -12.41
N ILE A 51 14.78 -1.82 -11.84
CA ILE A 51 14.45 -3.09 -12.47
C ILE A 51 13.32 -2.88 -13.48
N PHE A 52 12.24 -2.22 -13.06
CA PHE A 52 11.02 -1.97 -13.83
C PHE A 52 10.93 -0.50 -14.22
N GLY A 53 11.68 -0.13 -15.25
CA GLY A 53 11.68 1.23 -15.80
C GLY A 53 10.39 1.56 -16.56
N ALA A 54 10.32 2.78 -17.09
CA ALA A 54 9.23 3.21 -17.98
C ALA A 54 9.44 2.79 -19.45
N ASP A 55 10.40 1.91 -19.70
CA ASP A 55 10.77 1.37 -21.02
C ASP A 55 10.37 -0.12 -21.14
N GLU A 56 11.01 -0.87 -22.04
CA GLU A 56 10.73 -2.29 -22.22
C GLU A 56 10.98 -3.12 -20.95
N SER A 57 11.84 -2.68 -20.02
CA SER A 57 12.06 -3.35 -18.73
C SER A 57 10.85 -3.28 -17.79
N TYR A 58 9.80 -2.53 -18.15
CA TYR A 58 8.58 -2.47 -17.35
C TYR A 58 7.93 -3.85 -17.13
N TYR A 59 7.96 -4.71 -18.15
CA TYR A 59 7.31 -6.02 -18.11
C TYR A 59 8.31 -7.12 -17.76
N ILE A 60 7.95 -7.98 -16.82
CA ILE A 60 8.81 -9.07 -16.33
C ILE A 60 9.27 -10.02 -17.45
N ASP A 61 8.49 -10.15 -18.52
CA ASP A 61 8.79 -11.05 -19.63
C ASP A 61 9.99 -10.62 -20.46
N ASN A 62 10.35 -9.33 -20.40
CA ASN A 62 11.51 -8.76 -21.08
C ASN A 62 12.82 -8.94 -20.29
N HIS A 63 12.77 -9.54 -19.09
CA HIS A 63 13.95 -9.85 -18.30
C HIS A 63 14.50 -11.25 -18.62
N ALA A 64 15.79 -11.46 -18.36
CA ALA A 64 16.41 -12.76 -18.53
C ALA A 64 15.76 -13.82 -17.63
N GLU A 65 15.58 -15.04 -18.16
CA GLU A 65 14.86 -16.13 -17.45
C GLU A 65 15.46 -16.44 -16.07
N GLY A 66 16.79 -16.36 -15.93
CA GLY A 66 17.49 -16.56 -14.66
C GLY A 66 17.23 -15.48 -13.60
N GLU A 67 16.76 -14.30 -13.99
CA GLU A 67 16.55 -13.14 -13.12
C GLU A 67 15.07 -12.94 -12.75
N LYS A 68 14.13 -13.45 -13.56
CA LYS A 68 12.67 -13.24 -13.38
C LYS A 68 12.19 -13.58 -11.97
N ALA A 69 12.67 -14.67 -11.38
CA ALA A 69 12.26 -15.10 -10.05
C ALA A 69 12.71 -14.12 -8.95
N GLU A 70 13.88 -13.52 -9.10
CA GLU A 70 14.40 -12.50 -8.18
C GLU A 70 13.68 -11.17 -8.40
N HIS A 71 13.60 -10.69 -9.65
CA HIS A 71 12.97 -9.42 -9.99
C HIS A 71 11.50 -9.36 -9.57
N LYS A 72 10.76 -10.47 -9.69
CA LYS A 72 9.37 -10.57 -9.18
C LYS A 72 9.27 -10.20 -7.69
N ARG A 73 10.27 -10.47 -6.86
CA ARG A 73 10.25 -10.12 -5.42
C ARG A 73 10.31 -8.62 -5.17
N HIS A 74 10.74 -7.84 -6.17
CA HIS A 74 10.86 -6.39 -6.10
C HIS A 74 9.69 -5.64 -6.74
N ILE A 75 8.67 -6.35 -7.22
CA ILE A 75 7.43 -5.73 -7.73
C ILE A 75 6.56 -5.23 -6.58
N ARG A 76 6.39 -6.05 -5.54
CA ARG A 76 5.53 -5.74 -4.38
C ARG A 76 6.29 -4.98 -3.30
N PHE A 77 5.59 -4.12 -2.57
CA PHE A 77 6.14 -3.56 -1.35
C PHE A 77 6.41 -4.65 -0.31
N ALA A 78 7.46 -4.44 0.47
CA ALA A 78 7.77 -5.34 1.56
C ALA A 78 6.59 -5.37 2.54
N PHE A 79 6.11 -6.58 2.86
CA PHE A 79 4.96 -6.83 3.75
C PHE A 79 4.97 -6.02 5.05
N LYS A 80 6.16 -5.75 5.61
CA LYS A 80 6.34 -4.90 6.80
C LYS A 80 5.73 -3.50 6.67
N TYR A 81 5.69 -2.91 5.47
CA TYR A 81 5.09 -1.60 5.26
C TYR A 81 3.56 -1.69 5.30
N GLY A 82 2.96 -2.76 4.75
CA GLY A 82 1.54 -3.05 4.95
C GLY A 82 1.16 -3.20 6.43
N VAL A 83 2.00 -3.84 7.24
CA VAL A 83 1.80 -3.94 8.70
C VAL A 83 1.87 -2.56 9.36
N ILE A 84 2.80 -1.70 8.95
CA ILE A 84 2.93 -0.33 9.49
C ILE A 84 1.68 0.50 9.15
N CYS A 85 1.25 0.51 7.88
CA CYS A 85 0.04 1.22 7.46
C CYS A 85 -1.20 0.70 8.18
N LEU A 86 -1.38 -0.61 8.29
CA LEU A 86 -2.53 -1.20 8.98
C LEU A 86 -2.51 -0.90 10.48
N SER A 87 -1.32 -0.86 11.10
CA SER A 87 -1.15 -0.46 12.50
C SER A 87 -1.49 1.02 12.70
N ALA A 88 -1.07 1.89 11.79
CA ALA A 88 -1.44 3.31 11.81
C ALA A 88 -2.96 3.50 11.66
N ALA A 89 -3.58 2.79 10.71
CA ALA A 89 -5.03 2.77 10.54
C ALA A 89 -5.76 2.29 11.81
N ALA A 90 -5.23 1.27 12.49
CA ALA A 90 -5.79 0.79 13.75
C ALA A 90 -5.70 1.82 14.88
N LEU A 91 -4.59 2.56 14.98
CA LEU A 91 -4.45 3.65 15.96
C LEU A 91 -5.43 4.80 15.67
N ILE A 92 -5.57 5.19 14.39
CA ILE A 92 -6.55 6.20 13.97
C ILE A 92 -7.97 5.74 14.31
N ALA A 93 -8.29 4.48 14.03
CA ALA A 93 -9.57 3.88 14.33
C ALA A 93 -9.89 3.86 15.83
N LEU A 94 -8.92 3.51 16.68
CA LEU A 94 -9.06 3.56 18.14
C LEU A 94 -9.26 5.00 18.63
N ALA A 95 -8.50 5.97 18.10
CA ALA A 95 -8.64 7.37 18.45
C ALA A 95 -10.03 7.91 18.07
N LEU A 96 -10.49 7.66 16.85
CA LEU A 96 -11.82 8.08 16.40
C LEU A 96 -12.93 7.45 17.23
N LYS A 97 -12.83 6.15 17.52
CA LYS A 97 -13.76 5.47 18.42
C LYS A 97 -13.77 6.11 19.81
N SER A 98 -12.61 6.43 20.37
CA SER A 98 -12.49 7.05 21.70
C SER A 98 -13.06 8.47 21.74
N LEU A 99 -12.91 9.23 20.66
CA LEU A 99 -13.36 10.63 20.60
C LEU A 99 -14.86 10.76 20.28
N THR A 100 -15.40 9.87 19.47
CA THR A 100 -16.79 9.97 18.96
C THR A 100 -17.75 8.97 19.60
N GLY A 101 -17.23 7.91 20.23
CA GLY A 101 -18.01 6.77 20.70
C GLY A 101 -18.53 5.86 19.59
N LEU A 102 -18.25 6.17 18.32
CA LEU A 102 -18.77 5.41 17.17
C LEU A 102 -17.99 4.09 16.96
N PRO A 103 -18.67 2.98 16.63
CA PRO A 103 -18.02 1.74 16.23
C PRO A 103 -17.54 1.88 14.79
N VAL A 104 -16.34 2.42 14.59
CA VAL A 104 -15.70 2.60 13.27
C VAL A 104 -14.47 1.72 13.08
N PHE A 105 -14.13 0.91 14.08
CA PHE A 105 -12.83 0.26 14.14
C PHE A 105 -12.66 -0.77 13.03
N TRP A 106 -13.62 -1.67 12.88
CA TRP A 106 -13.50 -2.77 11.94
C TRP A 106 -13.66 -2.31 10.50
N GLY A 107 -14.51 -1.31 10.24
CA GLY A 107 -14.69 -0.69 8.94
C GLY A 107 -13.41 -0.05 8.43
N ILE A 108 -12.71 0.72 9.29
CA ILE A 108 -11.44 1.36 8.93
C ILE A 108 -10.35 0.32 8.66
N LEU A 109 -10.19 -0.69 9.53
CA LEU A 109 -9.21 -1.76 9.33
C LEU A 109 -9.48 -2.54 8.04
N ALA A 110 -10.73 -2.91 7.80
CA ALA A 110 -11.13 -3.66 6.60
C ALA A 110 -10.88 -2.85 5.33
N ALA A 111 -11.20 -1.55 5.32
CA ALA A 111 -10.96 -0.68 4.18
C ALA A 111 -9.46 -0.56 3.88
N SER A 112 -8.65 -0.29 4.90
CA SER A 112 -7.21 -0.10 4.75
C SER A 112 -6.53 -1.40 4.29
N GLY A 113 -6.89 -2.53 4.91
CA GLY A 113 -6.34 -3.84 4.56
C GLY A 113 -6.73 -4.30 3.15
N LEU A 114 -8.00 -4.13 2.78
CA LEU A 114 -8.47 -4.46 1.43
C LEU A 114 -7.82 -3.55 0.38
N TYR A 115 -7.74 -2.25 0.65
CA TYR A 115 -7.11 -1.30 -0.27
C TYR A 115 -5.64 -1.66 -0.50
N TYR A 116 -4.86 -1.91 0.57
CA TYR A 116 -3.47 -2.34 0.45
C TYR A 116 -3.33 -3.61 -0.41
N PHE A 117 -4.18 -4.61 -0.17
CA PHE A 117 -4.18 -5.84 -0.97
C PHE A 117 -4.47 -5.56 -2.45
N LEU A 118 -5.51 -4.78 -2.74
CA LEU A 118 -5.90 -4.46 -4.12
C LEU A 118 -4.83 -3.64 -4.83
N TYR A 119 -4.21 -2.68 -4.14
CA TYR A 119 -3.10 -1.89 -4.66
C TYR A 119 -1.92 -2.79 -5.03
N GLU A 120 -1.44 -3.62 -4.10
CA GLU A 120 -0.29 -4.49 -4.32
C GLU A 120 -0.55 -5.55 -5.40
N TYR A 121 -1.77 -6.09 -5.45
CA TYR A 121 -2.17 -7.05 -6.47
C TYR A 121 -2.31 -6.38 -7.85
N GLY A 122 -2.95 -5.21 -7.92
CA GLY A 122 -3.04 -4.44 -9.15
C GLY A 122 -1.66 -4.04 -9.69
N HIS A 123 -0.78 -3.56 -8.80
CA HIS A 123 0.61 -3.26 -9.13
C HIS A 123 1.37 -4.49 -9.64
N TRP A 124 1.16 -5.65 -9.04
CA TRP A 124 1.71 -6.89 -9.56
C TRP A 124 1.23 -7.21 -10.97
N CYS A 125 -0.08 -7.15 -11.21
CA CYS A 125 -0.66 -7.42 -12.53
C CYS A 125 -0.18 -6.44 -13.60
N MET A 126 0.20 -5.22 -13.22
CA MET A 126 0.77 -4.24 -14.13
C MET A 126 2.15 -4.63 -14.66
N HIS A 127 2.98 -5.30 -13.86
CA HIS A 127 4.32 -5.78 -14.27
C HIS A 127 4.35 -7.23 -14.78
N VAL A 128 3.34 -8.03 -14.42
CA VAL A 128 3.19 -9.43 -14.82
C VAL A 128 1.87 -9.57 -15.58
N PRO A 129 1.83 -9.16 -16.86
CA PRO A 129 0.65 -9.36 -17.70
C PRO A 129 0.33 -10.86 -17.82
N GLN A 130 -0.96 -11.19 -17.92
CA GLN A 130 -1.44 -12.56 -18.11
C GLN A 130 -1.57 -12.93 -19.58
#